data_AF-A0A9W5YZS9-F1
#
_entry.id   AF-A0A9W5YZS9-F1
#
_cell.length_a   1.000
_cell.length_b   1.000
_cell.length_c   1.000
_cell.angle_alpha   90.00
_cell.angle_beta   90.00
_cell.angle_gamma   90.00
#
_symmetry.space_group_name_H-M   'P 1'
#
loop_
_entity.id
_entity.type
_entity.pdbx_description
1 polymer ?
#
loop_
_entity_poly.entity_id
_entity_poly.type
_entity_poly.pdbx_seq_one_letter_code
_entity_poly.pdbx_strand_id
1 'polypeptide(L)'
;MLIKKSSVANTAPEPAHSNVHTRPRNNSTATGVDHDEKRQAYHDWETLCNNLHDETVIDQTLLLSSIIHDAECVKARLATFAQIPVYRTHHQADTTHRKFVRIMSRLADLEFFQVVKQEKAWPHQLAIHHQLAGLDRYLRDIESLVWCARRSLPRDHDNAIASCQSLTWRWYMCVEIIEDLDRRVTVLSFSFPKWLRKEETIHTWWPPLDA
;
A
#
# COMPACT_ATOMS: atom_id res chain seq x y z
N MET A 1 -46.79 -19.35 20.86
CA MET A 1 -46.85 -20.76 21.31
C MET A 1 -45.61 -21.01 22.17
N LEU A 2 -45.74 -20.99 23.50
CA LEU A 2 -45.84 -22.20 24.37
C LEU A 2 -44.57 -23.05 24.22
N ILE A 3 -43.70 -23.24 25.22
CA ILE A 3 -43.86 -23.92 26.54
C ILE A 3 -42.61 -23.49 27.38
N LYS A 4 -42.60 -22.80 28.55
CA LYS A 4 -43.00 -23.09 29.96
C LYS A 4 -42.54 -24.48 30.47
N LYS A 5 -41.56 -24.64 31.39
CA LYS A 5 -41.69 -24.40 32.85
C LYS A 5 -40.51 -25.04 33.64
N SER A 6 -40.17 -24.38 34.75
CA SER A 6 -39.93 -24.90 36.14
C SER A 6 -38.73 -25.84 36.38
N SER A 7 -38.08 -25.93 37.55
CA SER A 7 -38.47 -25.70 38.95
C SER A 7 -37.19 -25.63 39.83
N VAL A 8 -36.95 -24.56 40.59
CA VAL A 8 -36.96 -24.43 42.07
C VAL A 8 -36.34 -25.58 42.90
N ALA A 9 -35.34 -25.23 43.73
CA ALA A 9 -35.23 -25.70 45.11
C ALA A 9 -34.40 -24.70 45.97
N ASN A 10 -35.04 -24.13 47.00
CA ASN A 10 -34.45 -23.41 48.13
C ASN A 10 -34.01 -24.42 49.20
N THR A 11 -32.86 -24.21 49.85
CA THR A 11 -32.64 -24.35 51.32
C THR A 11 -31.20 -23.98 51.73
N ALA A 12 -31.05 -23.13 52.75
CA ALA A 12 -29.86 -22.95 53.60
C ALA A 12 -30.00 -23.83 54.87
N PRO A 13 -29.05 -23.94 55.85
CA PRO A 13 -27.81 -23.20 56.11
C PRO A 13 -26.57 -24.06 56.55
N GLU A 14 -25.45 -23.39 56.87
CA GLU A 14 -24.16 -23.82 57.46
C GLU A 14 -24.25 -24.73 58.72
N PRO A 15 -23.19 -25.51 59.10
CA PRO A 15 -22.07 -24.96 59.88
C PRO A 15 -20.67 -25.60 59.71
N ALA A 16 -19.67 -24.90 60.27
CA ALA A 16 -18.25 -25.21 60.32
C ALA A 16 -17.86 -26.51 61.04
N HIS A 17 -16.78 -27.18 60.62
CA HIS A 17 -15.80 -27.83 61.51
C HIS A 17 -14.43 -28.02 60.84
N SER A 18 -13.39 -27.61 61.57
CA SER A 18 -11.96 -27.80 61.38
C SER A 18 -11.56 -29.26 61.14
N ASN A 19 -10.58 -29.52 60.26
CA ASN A 19 -9.56 -30.54 60.52
C ASN A 19 -8.29 -30.38 59.66
N VAL A 20 -7.19 -30.07 60.37
CA VAL A 20 -5.89 -30.75 60.38
C VAL A 20 -5.12 -30.93 59.06
N HIS A 21 -3.93 -30.32 59.07
CA HIS A 21 -2.76 -30.55 58.22
C HIS A 21 -2.58 -31.98 57.68
N THR A 22 -2.38 -32.06 56.37
CA THR A 22 -1.13 -32.60 55.79
C THR A 22 -1.07 -32.29 54.29
N ARG A 23 -0.14 -31.42 53.88
CA ARG A 23 0.31 -31.36 52.48
C ARG A 23 1.85 -31.38 52.46
N PRO A 24 2.45 -32.18 51.56
CA PRO A 24 3.87 -32.49 51.62
C PRO A 24 4.72 -31.34 51.07
N ARG A 25 5.85 -31.16 51.75
CA ARG A 25 7.20 -30.89 51.23
C ARG A 25 7.29 -30.10 49.91
N ASN A 26 7.76 -28.87 50.03
CA ASN A 26 8.30 -28.01 48.98
C ASN A 26 9.05 -28.80 47.88
N ASN A 27 8.58 -28.67 46.64
CA ASN A 27 9.44 -28.69 45.47
C ASN A 27 9.54 -27.26 44.94
N SER A 28 10.60 -26.59 45.37
CA SER A 28 11.05 -25.30 44.85
C SER A 28 11.76 -25.52 43.50
N THR A 29 10.99 -25.87 42.47
CA THR A 29 11.45 -25.93 41.07
C THR A 29 10.53 -25.19 40.10
N ALA A 30 9.43 -24.62 40.58
CA ALA A 30 8.39 -24.01 39.75
C ALA A 30 8.77 -22.63 39.16
N THR A 31 9.85 -21.99 39.60
CA THR A 31 10.21 -20.63 39.16
C THR A 31 11.20 -20.59 38.00
N GLY A 32 11.99 -21.64 37.77
CA GLY A 32 12.94 -21.71 36.65
C GLY A 32 12.27 -22.03 35.31
N VAL A 33 11.34 -22.99 35.32
CA VAL A 33 10.62 -23.45 34.12
C VAL A 33 9.71 -22.35 33.56
N ASP A 34 8.99 -21.62 34.42
CA ASP A 34 8.13 -20.50 34.00
C ASP A 34 8.94 -19.33 33.41
N HIS A 35 10.18 -19.12 33.88
CA HIS A 35 11.03 -18.05 33.36
C HIS A 35 11.66 -18.40 32.01
N ASP A 36 12.00 -19.68 31.80
CA ASP A 36 12.52 -20.20 30.53
C ASP A 36 11.40 -20.33 29.48
N GLU A 37 10.20 -20.76 29.86
CA GLU A 37 9.02 -20.77 28.98
C GLU A 37 8.63 -19.36 28.53
N LYS A 38 8.67 -18.37 29.43
CA LYS A 38 8.46 -16.95 29.07
C LYS A 38 9.53 -16.45 28.11
N ARG A 39 10.81 -16.76 28.36
CA ARG A 39 11.91 -16.39 27.44
C ARG A 39 11.74 -17.03 26.06
N GLN A 40 11.34 -18.29 26.00
CA GLN A 40 11.08 -18.98 24.74
C GLN A 40 9.89 -18.33 24.01
N ALA A 41 8.80 -18.01 24.71
CA ALA A 41 7.66 -17.34 24.11
C ALA A 41 8.00 -15.95 23.55
N TYR A 42 8.85 -15.18 24.25
CA TYR A 42 9.36 -13.90 23.74
C TYR A 42 10.23 -14.08 22.50
N HIS A 43 11.15 -15.06 22.52
CA HIS A 43 12.00 -15.37 21.37
C HIS A 43 11.18 -15.81 20.14
N ASP A 44 10.17 -16.65 20.35
CA ASP A 44 9.27 -17.12 19.28
C ASP A 44 8.46 -15.95 18.69
N TRP A 45 7.96 -15.05 19.54
CA TRP A 45 7.26 -13.84 19.11
C TRP A 45 8.18 -12.88 18.33
N GLU A 46 9.40 -12.64 18.81
CA GLU A 46 10.38 -11.80 18.11
C GLU A 46 10.76 -12.40 16.75
N THR A 47 10.92 -13.73 16.69
CA THR A 47 11.17 -14.46 15.43
C THR A 47 10.01 -14.27 14.45
N LEU A 48 8.76 -14.37 14.92
CA LEU A 48 7.57 -14.13 14.09
C LEU A 48 7.53 -12.68 13.57
N CYS A 49 7.82 -11.69 14.43
CA CYS A 49 7.86 -10.28 14.04
C CYS A 49 8.95 -10.03 12.97
N ASN A 50 10.13 -10.63 13.13
CA ASN A 50 11.21 -10.51 12.15
C ASN A 50 10.83 -11.15 10.81
N ASN A 51 10.21 -12.33 10.83
CA ASN A 51 9.73 -12.99 9.61
C ASN A 51 8.68 -12.13 8.87
N LEU A 52 7.71 -11.56 9.59
CA LEU A 52 6.70 -10.67 9.00
C LEU A 52 7.31 -9.38 8.44
N HIS A 53 8.32 -8.83 9.12
CA HIS A 53 9.07 -7.67 8.61
C HIS A 53 9.79 -8.02 7.30
N ASP A 54 10.48 -9.16 7.25
CA ASP A 54 11.19 -9.60 6.05
C ASP A 54 10.24 -9.88 4.87
N GLU A 55 9.07 -10.49 5.12
CA GLU A 55 8.02 -10.64 4.10
C GLU A 55 7.56 -9.28 3.56
N THR A 56 7.31 -8.31 4.46
CA THR A 56 6.90 -6.95 4.07
C THR A 56 7.96 -6.25 3.20
N VAL A 57 9.24 -6.49 3.50
CA VAL A 57 10.37 -5.93 2.75
C VAL A 57 10.48 -6.55 1.35
N ILE A 58 10.21 -7.84 1.22
CA ILE A 58 10.14 -8.54 -0.07
C ILE A 58 8.99 -7.96 -0.90
N ASP A 59 7.80 -7.85 -0.32
CA ASP A 59 6.62 -7.27 -0.98
C ASP A 59 6.87 -5.83 -1.43
N GLN A 60 7.56 -5.04 -0.61
CA GLN A 60 7.97 -3.69 -0.98
C GLN A 60 8.92 -3.67 -2.16
N THR A 61 9.91 -4.55 -2.18
CA THR A 61 10.87 -4.65 -3.29
C THR A 61 10.19 -5.03 -4.60
N LEU A 62 9.22 -5.96 -4.55
CA LEU A 62 8.42 -6.36 -5.71
C LEU A 62 7.54 -5.21 -6.20
N LEU A 63 6.88 -4.48 -5.29
CA LEU A 63 6.08 -3.30 -5.64
C LEU A 63 6.92 -2.23 -6.35
N LEU A 64 8.10 -1.92 -5.81
CA LEU A 64 9.00 -0.91 -6.39
C LEU A 64 9.42 -1.26 -7.82
N SER A 65 9.69 -2.54 -8.07
CA SER A 65 9.97 -3.04 -9.42
C SER A 65 8.77 -2.87 -10.36
N SER A 66 7.55 -3.15 -9.87
CA SER A 66 6.31 -2.92 -10.64
C SER A 66 6.12 -1.45 -10.97
N ILE A 67 6.33 -0.53 -10.01
CA ILE A 67 6.18 0.91 -10.24
C ILE A 67 7.06 1.40 -11.37
N ILE A 68 8.33 0.98 -11.39
CA ILE A 68 9.29 1.37 -12.44
C ILE A 68 8.81 0.85 -13.81
N HIS A 69 8.38 -0.41 -13.87
CA HIS A 69 7.84 -1.00 -15.09
C HIS A 69 6.58 -0.27 -15.58
N ASP A 70 5.62 -0.06 -14.69
CA ASP A 70 4.33 0.60 -15.00
C ASP A 70 4.56 2.03 -15.50
N ALA A 71 5.51 2.75 -14.91
CA ALA A 71 5.85 4.11 -15.34
C ALA A 71 6.41 4.16 -16.77
N GLU A 72 7.29 3.23 -17.14
CA GLU A 72 7.81 3.16 -18.52
C GLU A 72 6.72 2.76 -19.52
N CYS A 73 5.81 1.84 -19.15
CA CYS A 73 4.65 1.49 -19.96
C CYS A 73 3.72 2.70 -20.20
N VAL A 74 3.39 3.45 -19.15
CA VAL A 74 2.58 4.67 -19.23
C VAL A 74 3.26 5.73 -20.10
N LYS A 75 4.56 5.95 -19.89
CA LYS A 75 5.37 6.89 -20.69
C LYS A 75 5.32 6.55 -22.17
N ALA A 76 5.51 5.27 -22.52
CA ALA A 76 5.44 4.81 -23.90
C ALA A 76 4.05 5.05 -24.53
N ARG A 77 2.96 4.73 -23.82
CA ARG A 77 1.59 5.00 -24.33
C ARG A 77 1.33 6.49 -24.52
N LEU A 78 1.71 7.33 -23.55
CA LEU A 78 1.56 8.78 -23.67
C LEU A 78 2.34 9.34 -24.88
N ALA A 79 3.54 8.82 -25.13
CA ALA A 79 4.33 9.16 -26.31
C ALA A 79 3.62 8.77 -27.62
N THR A 80 2.94 7.63 -27.66
CA THR A 80 2.11 7.22 -28.80
C THR A 80 0.94 8.18 -29.03
N PHE A 81 0.23 8.59 -27.97
CA PHE A 81 -0.87 9.56 -28.10
C PHE A 81 -0.40 10.94 -28.57
N ALA A 82 0.79 11.37 -28.17
CA ALA A 82 1.43 12.57 -28.67
C ALA A 82 1.68 12.56 -30.19
N GLN A 83 1.70 11.38 -30.83
CA GLN A 83 1.81 11.23 -32.28
C GLN A 83 0.46 11.28 -33.01
N ILE A 84 -0.67 11.19 -32.30
CA ILE A 84 -2.01 11.21 -32.89
C ILE A 84 -2.48 12.67 -33.02
N PRO A 85 -2.77 13.18 -34.24
CA PRO A 85 -3.08 14.60 -34.45
C PRO A 85 -4.23 15.14 -33.60
N VAL A 86 -5.30 14.36 -33.44
CA VAL A 86 -6.46 14.73 -32.62
C VAL A 86 -6.06 14.93 -31.15
N TYR A 87 -5.28 13.99 -30.59
CA TYR A 87 -4.80 14.08 -29.21
C TYR A 87 -3.76 15.18 -29.00
N ARG A 88 -2.91 15.41 -30.00
CA ARG A 88 -1.96 16.53 -29.96
C ARG A 88 -2.69 17.88 -29.91
N THR A 89 -3.67 18.07 -30.79
CA THR A 89 -4.31 19.38 -31.02
C THR A 89 -5.42 19.68 -30.00
N HIS A 90 -6.32 18.73 -29.76
CA HIS A 90 -7.49 18.93 -28.90
C HIS A 90 -7.23 18.57 -27.43
N HIS A 91 -6.27 17.69 -27.17
CA HIS A 91 -6.05 17.11 -25.85
C HIS A 91 -4.64 17.39 -25.28
N GLN A 92 -3.83 18.20 -25.99
CA GLN A 92 -2.50 18.64 -25.56
C GLN A 92 -1.57 17.48 -25.16
N ALA A 93 -1.63 16.36 -25.87
CA ALA A 93 -0.90 15.13 -25.50
C ALA A 93 0.61 15.32 -25.34
N ASP A 94 1.24 16.20 -26.13
CA ASP A 94 2.66 16.53 -25.98
C ASP A 94 2.98 17.17 -24.61
N THR A 95 2.09 18.01 -24.10
CA THR A 95 2.26 18.66 -22.79
C THR A 95 2.04 17.65 -21.67
N THR A 96 1.00 16.82 -21.78
CA THR A 96 0.70 15.76 -20.81
C THR A 96 1.85 14.75 -20.70
N HIS A 97 2.38 14.29 -21.84
CA HIS A 97 3.52 13.37 -21.89
C HIS A 97 4.77 13.99 -21.23
N ARG A 98 5.16 15.22 -21.62
CA ARG A 98 6.32 15.90 -21.03
C ARG A 98 6.18 16.11 -19.52
N LYS A 99 4.97 16.44 -19.07
CA LYS A 99 4.68 16.59 -17.63
C LYS A 99 4.89 15.27 -16.89
N PHE A 100 4.35 14.16 -17.41
CA PHE A 100 4.54 12.85 -16.81
C PHE A 100 6.04 12.46 -16.73
N VAL A 101 6.80 12.64 -17.81
CA VAL A 101 8.24 12.36 -17.84
C VAL A 101 8.99 13.17 -16.78
N ARG A 102 8.65 14.46 -16.62
CA ARG A 102 9.26 15.32 -15.60
C ARG A 102 8.96 14.82 -14.19
N ILE A 103 7.72 14.40 -13.91
CA ILE A 103 7.32 13.86 -12.60
C ILE A 103 8.14 12.61 -12.26
N MET A 104 8.23 11.67 -13.20
CA MET A 104 9.00 10.43 -13.00
C MET A 104 10.50 10.72 -12.83
N SER A 105 11.04 11.68 -13.57
CA SER A 105 12.44 12.11 -13.43
C SER A 105 12.71 12.67 -12.03
N ARG A 106 11.81 13.54 -11.51
CA ARG A 106 11.93 14.06 -10.14
C ARG A 106 11.90 12.96 -9.07
N LEU A 107 11.08 11.93 -9.25
CA LEU A 107 11.05 10.78 -8.35
C LEU A 107 12.34 9.95 -8.40
N ALA A 108 12.93 9.80 -9.60
CA ALA A 108 14.21 9.16 -9.79
C ALA A 108 15.37 9.97 -9.16
N ASP A 109 15.38 11.30 -9.34
CA ASP A 109 16.38 12.21 -8.74
C ASP A 109 16.33 12.18 -7.20
N LEU A 110 15.15 11.92 -6.63
CA LEU A 110 14.97 11.71 -5.19
C LEU A 110 15.39 10.31 -4.73
N GLU A 111 15.73 9.40 -5.65
CA GLU A 111 15.95 7.97 -5.37
C GLU A 111 14.76 7.32 -4.64
N PHE A 112 13.55 7.86 -4.85
CA PHE A 112 12.38 7.54 -4.03
C PHE A 112 11.96 6.06 -4.11
N PHE A 113 12.24 5.42 -5.25
CA PHE A 113 11.94 4.00 -5.48
C PHE A 113 13.12 3.06 -5.16
N GLN A 114 14.23 3.58 -4.65
CA GLN A 114 15.36 2.76 -4.16
C GLN A 114 15.27 2.51 -2.64
N VAL A 115 14.39 3.24 -1.95
CA VAL A 115 14.27 3.17 -0.50
C VAL A 115 13.27 2.09 -0.08
N VAL A 116 13.80 1.13 0.67
CA VAL A 116 13.09 0.02 1.31
C VAL A 116 13.22 0.21 2.83
N LYS A 117 12.29 -0.34 3.61
CA LYS A 117 12.26 -0.26 5.10
C LYS A 117 11.97 1.12 5.71
N GLN A 118 11.71 2.15 4.90
CA GLN A 118 11.25 3.45 5.38
C GLN A 118 9.73 3.48 5.48
N GLU A 119 9.22 3.37 6.71
CA GLU A 119 7.78 3.29 7.01
C GLU A 119 6.97 4.44 6.41
N LYS A 120 7.54 5.66 6.39
CA LYS A 120 6.87 6.84 5.84
C LYS A 120 6.84 6.85 4.31
N ALA A 121 7.75 6.16 3.64
CA ALA A 121 7.80 6.13 2.18
C ALA A 121 6.77 5.15 1.60
N TRP A 122 6.52 4.04 2.30
CA TRP A 122 5.70 2.94 1.80
C TRP A 122 4.27 3.35 1.36
N PRO A 123 3.48 4.10 2.17
CA PRO A 123 2.15 4.53 1.75
C PRO A 123 2.16 5.41 0.49
N HIS A 124 3.21 6.20 0.31
CA HIS A 124 3.37 7.06 -0.86
C HIS A 124 3.78 6.26 -2.11
N GLN A 125 4.64 5.25 -1.96
CA GLN A 125 4.99 4.32 -3.03
C GLN A 125 3.74 3.55 -3.51
N LEU A 126 2.92 3.04 -2.58
CA LEU A 126 1.67 2.36 -2.90
C LEU A 126 0.65 3.29 -3.58
N ALA A 127 0.51 4.52 -3.09
CA ALA A 127 -0.37 5.51 -3.72
C ALA A 127 0.06 5.80 -5.17
N ILE A 128 1.36 5.98 -5.42
CA ILE A 128 1.88 6.20 -6.78
C ILE A 128 1.63 4.96 -7.65
N HIS A 129 1.84 3.75 -7.14
CA HIS A 129 1.53 2.51 -7.87
C HIS A 129 0.06 2.47 -8.33
N HIS A 130 -0.88 2.74 -7.43
CA HIS A 130 -2.30 2.76 -7.78
C HIS A 130 -2.65 3.86 -8.80
N GLN A 131 -2.01 5.03 -8.72
CA GLN A 131 -2.19 6.10 -9.70
C GLN A 131 -1.67 5.68 -11.08
N LEU A 132 -0.51 5.04 -11.16
CA LEU A 132 0.03 4.51 -12.42
C LEU A 132 -0.87 3.42 -13.01
N ALA A 133 -1.35 2.48 -12.20
CA ALA A 133 -2.27 1.44 -12.64
C ALA A 133 -3.59 2.03 -13.18
N GLY A 134 -4.14 3.04 -12.50
CA GLY A 134 -5.32 3.77 -12.95
C GLY A 134 -5.08 4.50 -14.28
N LEU A 135 -3.96 5.20 -14.40
CA LEU A 135 -3.54 5.91 -15.61
C LEU A 135 -3.37 4.95 -16.80
N ASP A 136 -2.65 3.85 -16.62
CA ASP A 136 -2.45 2.84 -17.67
C ASP A 136 -3.78 2.18 -18.09
N ARG A 137 -4.71 1.95 -17.15
CA ARG A 137 -6.06 1.46 -17.48
C ARG A 137 -6.80 2.42 -18.41
N TYR A 138 -6.85 3.71 -18.09
CA TYR A 138 -7.52 4.69 -18.94
C TYR A 138 -6.85 4.83 -20.31
N LEU A 139 -5.51 4.81 -20.36
CA LEU A 139 -4.78 4.87 -21.62
C LEU A 139 -5.05 3.65 -22.52
N ARG A 140 -5.11 2.44 -21.97
CA ARG A 140 -5.50 1.22 -22.70
C ARG A 140 -6.93 1.28 -23.23
N ASP A 141 -7.87 1.76 -22.42
CA ASP A 141 -9.26 1.92 -22.85
C ASP A 141 -9.36 2.88 -24.03
N ILE A 142 -8.64 4.00 -23.96
CA ILE A 142 -8.56 4.98 -25.04
C ILE A 142 -7.96 4.33 -26.30
N GLU A 143 -6.84 3.62 -26.16
CA GLU A 143 -6.15 2.98 -27.29
C GLU A 143 -7.06 1.98 -28.01
N SER A 144 -7.79 1.16 -27.25
CA SER A 144 -8.77 0.21 -27.78
C SER A 144 -9.88 0.91 -28.56
N LEU A 145 -10.42 2.01 -28.04
CA LEU A 145 -11.49 2.79 -28.69
C LEU A 145 -10.98 3.51 -29.95
N VAL A 146 -9.77 4.08 -29.91
CA VAL A 146 -9.13 4.70 -31.07
C VAL A 146 -8.87 3.67 -32.16
N TRP A 147 -8.40 2.47 -31.79
CA TRP A 147 -8.22 1.37 -32.73
C TRP A 147 -9.54 0.94 -33.35
N CYS A 148 -10.60 0.80 -32.55
CA CYS A 148 -11.95 0.50 -33.04
C CYS A 148 -12.47 1.57 -34.01
N ALA A 149 -12.26 2.85 -33.71
CA ALA A 149 -12.66 3.95 -34.59
C ALA A 149 -11.92 3.90 -35.93
N ARG A 150 -10.59 3.71 -35.91
CA ARG A 150 -9.77 3.59 -37.13
C ARG A 150 -10.20 2.42 -38.01
N ARG A 151 -10.56 1.29 -37.40
CA ARG A 151 -11.01 0.09 -38.11
C ARG A 151 -12.41 0.25 -38.69
N SER A 152 -13.33 0.82 -37.92
CA SER A 152 -14.76 0.90 -38.28
C SER A 152 -15.10 2.12 -39.14
N LEU A 153 -14.31 3.20 -39.06
CA LEU A 153 -14.55 4.47 -39.75
C LEU A 153 -13.29 4.92 -40.53
N PRO A 154 -12.86 4.21 -41.59
CA PRO A 154 -11.56 4.43 -42.22
C PRO A 154 -11.31 5.86 -42.72
N ARG A 155 -12.38 6.56 -43.12
CA ARG A 155 -12.31 7.92 -43.69
C ARG A 155 -12.68 9.04 -42.71
N ASP A 156 -13.24 8.71 -41.55
CA ASP A 156 -13.83 9.70 -40.63
C ASP A 156 -13.45 9.46 -39.15
N HIS A 157 -12.51 8.54 -38.90
CA HIS A 157 -12.10 8.17 -37.55
C HIS A 157 -11.57 9.37 -36.76
N ASP A 158 -10.88 10.32 -37.38
CA ASP A 158 -10.36 11.50 -36.67
C ASP A 158 -11.50 12.38 -36.13
N ASN A 159 -12.56 12.61 -36.92
CA ASN A 159 -13.73 13.36 -36.45
C ASN A 159 -14.50 12.57 -35.38
N ALA A 160 -14.63 11.24 -35.55
CA ALA A 160 -15.28 10.38 -34.57
C ALA A 160 -14.51 10.36 -33.24
N ILE A 161 -13.18 10.30 -33.27
CA ILE A 161 -12.31 10.37 -32.08
C ILE A 161 -12.45 11.75 -31.42
N ALA A 162 -12.36 12.83 -32.20
CA ALA A 162 -12.43 14.20 -31.70
C ALA A 162 -13.79 14.55 -31.06
N SER A 163 -14.88 14.00 -31.61
CA SER A 163 -16.24 14.25 -31.11
C SER A 163 -16.69 13.28 -30.02
N CYS A 164 -15.90 12.25 -29.72
CA CYS A 164 -16.27 11.25 -28.72
C CYS A 164 -16.09 11.78 -27.30
N GLN A 165 -17.20 12.12 -26.64
CA GLN A 165 -17.20 12.55 -25.23
C GLN A 165 -16.59 11.51 -24.29
N SER A 166 -16.79 10.22 -24.58
CA SER A 166 -16.26 9.10 -23.80
C SER A 166 -14.72 9.05 -23.82
N LEU A 167 -14.11 9.39 -24.96
CA LEU A 167 -12.65 9.51 -25.12
C LEU A 167 -12.12 10.77 -24.43
N THR A 168 -12.84 11.89 -24.59
CA THR A 168 -12.51 13.16 -23.93
C THR A 168 -12.49 13.01 -22.42
N TRP A 169 -13.51 12.38 -21.83
CA TRP A 169 -13.59 12.15 -20.39
C TRP A 169 -12.46 11.25 -19.88
N ARG A 170 -12.14 10.16 -20.58
CA ARG A 170 -11.02 9.28 -20.18
C ARG A 170 -9.68 10.02 -20.23
N TRP A 171 -9.46 10.82 -21.27
CA TRP A 171 -8.27 11.63 -21.35
C TRP A 171 -8.18 12.63 -20.20
N TYR A 172 -9.30 13.29 -19.86
CA TYR A 172 -9.37 14.16 -18.69
C TYR A 172 -9.00 13.42 -17.40
N MET A 173 -9.48 12.19 -17.20
CA MET A 173 -9.08 11.37 -16.04
C MET A 173 -7.56 11.10 -16.03
N CYS A 174 -6.94 10.84 -17.18
CA CYS A 174 -5.49 10.70 -17.28
C CYS A 174 -4.77 11.99 -16.83
N VAL A 175 -5.24 13.14 -17.30
CA VAL A 175 -4.67 14.44 -16.95
C VAL A 175 -4.79 14.70 -15.44
N GLU A 176 -5.96 14.48 -14.84
CA GLU A 176 -6.16 14.67 -13.40
C GLU A 176 -5.28 13.76 -12.55
N ILE A 177 -5.07 12.51 -12.95
CA ILE A 177 -4.14 11.60 -12.26
C ILE A 177 -2.71 12.13 -12.34
N ILE A 178 -2.28 12.64 -13.50
CA ILE A 178 -0.94 13.23 -13.68
C ILE A 178 -0.78 14.51 -12.86
N GLU A 179 -1.83 15.33 -12.75
CA GLU A 179 -1.85 16.52 -11.89
C GLU A 179 -1.72 16.14 -10.40
N ASP A 180 -2.46 15.13 -9.94
CA ASP A 180 -2.34 14.67 -8.55
C ASP A 180 -0.95 14.07 -8.25
N LEU A 181 -0.39 13.32 -9.19
CA LEU A 181 0.99 12.84 -9.10
C LEU A 181 1.98 14.01 -8.95
N ASP A 182 1.87 15.08 -9.75
CA ASP A 182 2.77 16.24 -9.65
C ASP A 182 2.67 16.93 -8.29
N ARG A 183 1.45 17.09 -7.77
CA ARG A 183 1.23 17.65 -6.42
C ARG A 183 1.88 16.77 -5.35
N ARG A 184 1.68 15.45 -5.43
CA ARG A 184 2.25 14.49 -4.48
C ARG A 184 3.78 14.51 -4.51
N VAL A 185 4.38 14.45 -5.69
CA VAL A 185 5.84 14.52 -5.87
C VAL A 185 6.41 15.84 -5.39
N THR A 186 5.68 16.93 -5.58
CA THR A 186 6.07 18.24 -5.05
C THR A 186 6.13 18.21 -3.52
N VAL A 187 5.11 17.69 -2.84
CA VAL A 187 5.13 17.53 -1.37
C VAL A 187 6.25 16.58 -0.90
N LEU A 188 6.46 15.47 -1.62
CA LEU A 188 7.52 14.50 -1.33
C LEU A 188 8.91 15.15 -1.42
N SER A 189 9.16 15.99 -2.42
CA SER A 189 10.48 16.62 -2.61
C SER A 189 10.94 17.48 -1.42
N PHE A 190 10.01 18.00 -0.61
CA PHE A 190 10.33 18.74 0.62
C PHE A 190 10.43 17.86 1.87
N SER A 191 9.66 16.76 1.89
CA SER A 191 9.46 15.94 3.09
C SER A 191 10.43 14.76 3.14
N PHE A 192 10.66 14.12 1.99
CA PHE A 192 11.44 12.90 1.86
C PHE A 192 12.88 13.03 2.38
N PRO A 193 13.64 14.10 2.04
CA PRO A 193 15.00 14.27 2.58
C PRO A 193 15.05 14.42 4.11
N LYS A 194 13.94 14.80 4.75
CA LYS A 194 13.85 14.90 6.21
C LYS A 194 13.53 13.55 6.86
N TRP A 195 12.84 12.66 6.13
CA TRP A 195 12.56 11.31 6.60
C TRP A 195 13.84 10.48 6.64
N LEU A 196 14.64 10.54 5.57
CA LEU A 196 15.95 9.85 5.50
C LEU A 196 16.93 10.32 6.59
N ARG A 197 16.91 11.61 6.94
CA ARG A 197 17.77 12.18 7.99
C ARG A 197 17.35 11.81 9.42
N LYS A 198 16.11 11.35 9.63
CA LYS A 198 15.58 11.03 10.97
C LYS A 198 15.66 9.55 11.33
N GLU A 199 16.08 8.68 10.42
CA GLU A 199 16.14 7.22 10.66
C GLU A 199 17.40 6.73 11.37
N GLU A 200 18.32 7.61 11.77
CA GLU A 200 19.41 7.24 12.70
C GLU A 200 18.93 7.03 14.15
N THR A 201 17.69 7.41 14.49
CA THR A 201 17.06 6.91 15.72
C THR A 201 16.45 5.55 15.42
N ILE A 202 17.25 4.51 15.66
CA ILE A 202 16.81 3.12 15.81
C ILE A 202 15.48 3.13 16.56
N HIS A 203 14.41 2.72 15.89
CA HIS A 203 13.17 2.36 16.57
C HIS A 203 13.44 1.07 17.35
N THR A 204 14.07 1.18 18.52
CA THR A 204 13.86 0.19 19.57
C THR A 204 12.39 0.35 19.94
N TRP A 205 11.55 -0.52 19.39
CA TRP A 205 10.11 -0.62 19.72
C TRP A 205 9.87 -1.00 21.20
N TRP A 206 10.93 -1.11 22.00
CA TRP A 206 10.91 -1.52 23.38
C TRP A 206 11.52 -0.46 24.29
N PRO A 207 10.85 -0.07 25.40
CA PRO A 207 11.56 0.54 26.51
C PRO A 207 12.61 -0.45 27.05
N PRO A 208 13.74 0.01 27.60
CA PRO A 208 14.69 -0.88 28.27
C PRO A 208 13.95 -1.70 29.33
N LEU A 209 14.15 -3.03 29.32
CA LEU A 209 13.51 -3.95 30.28
C LEU A 209 14.02 -3.80 31.73
N ASP A 210 14.83 -2.79 31.99
CA ASP A 210 15.49 -2.55 33.28
C ASP A 210 15.02 -1.25 33.98
N ALA A 211 13.76 -0.83 33.78
CA ALA A 211 13.15 0.30 34.50
C ALA A 211 12.19 -0.16 35.62
#